data_AF-A0A382RHU9-F1
#
_entry.id   AF-A0A382RHU9-F1
#
_cell.length_a   1.000
_cell.length_b   1.000
_cell.length_c   1.000
_cell.angle_alpha   90.00
_cell.angle_beta   90.00
_cell.angle_gamma   90.00
#
_symmetry.space_group_name_H-M   'P 1'
#
loop_
_entity.id
_entity.type
_entity.pdbx_description
1 polymer ?
#
loop_
_entity_poly.entity_id
_entity_poly.type
_entity_poly.pdbx_seq_one_letter_code
_entity_poly.pdbx_strand_id
1 'polypeptide(L)' 'MEHEFEIEEDGSIEFNLPIGEWLRLFDGTGFDVLDFHELQAPEHWTEERFWIPAQWAKQYPSEQVWHLRKR' A
#
# COMPACT_ATOMS: atom_id res chain seq x y z
N MET A 1 13.85 8.92 1.10
CA MET A 1 13.18 9.96 0.30
C MET A 1 11.71 9.61 0.38
N GLU A 2 10.96 10.36 1.18
CA GLU A 2 9.52 10.13 1.37
C GLU A 2 8.79 10.68 0.15
N HIS A 3 7.79 9.96 -0.34
CA HIS A 3 6.93 10.45 -1.43
C HIS A 3 5.65 11.02 -0.80
N GLU A 4 5.39 12.29 -1.10
CA GLU A 4 4.19 13.02 -0.67
C GLU A 4 3.14 12.96 -1.78
N PHE A 5 1.92 12.59 -1.43
CA PHE A 5 0.75 12.67 -2.31
C PHE A 5 -0.35 13.47 -1.60
N GLU A 6 -0.85 14.52 -2.28
CA GLU A 6 -1.99 15.31 -1.82
C GLU A 6 -3.28 14.62 -2.31
N ILE A 7 -4.19 14.30 -1.39
CA ILE A 7 -5.52 13.79 -1.75
C ILE A 7 -6.44 14.99 -1.98
N GLU A 8 -6.82 15.20 -3.24
CA GLU A 8 -7.53 16.41 -3.71
C GLU A 8 -8.93 16.66 -3.08
N GLU A 9 -9.48 15.76 -2.27
CA GLU A 9 -10.85 15.90 -1.74
C GLU A 9 -10.99 16.52 -0.34
N ASP A 10 -10.01 16.38 0.57
CA ASP A 10 -10.10 16.93 1.94
C ASP A 10 -8.88 17.74 2.40
N GLY A 11 -7.86 17.89 1.55
CA GLY A 11 -6.61 18.59 1.85
C GLY A 11 -5.71 17.83 2.82
N SER A 12 -5.93 16.52 3.00
CA SER A 12 -5.05 15.66 3.77
C SER A 12 -3.79 15.29 2.99
N ILE A 13 -2.72 15.02 3.74
CA ILE A 13 -1.42 14.59 3.22
C ILE A 13 -1.22 13.14 3.61
N GLU A 14 -0.99 12.28 2.63
CA GLU A 14 -0.59 10.90 2.85
C GLU A 14 0.92 10.72 2.65
N PHE A 15 1.56 10.15 3.67
CA PHE A 15 2.98 9.83 3.65
C PHE A 15 3.17 8.36 3.28
N ASN A 16 3.88 8.13 2.18
CA ASN A 16 4.19 6.79 1.74
C ASN A 16 5.71 6.56 1.72
N LEU A 17 6.16 5.61 2.54
CA LEU A 17 7.53 5.15 2.49
C LEU A 17 7.77 4.33 1.21
N PRO A 18 8.93 4.48 0.55
CA PRO A 18 9.39 3.50 -0.41
C PRO A 18 9.45 2.10 0.22
N ILE A 19 9.19 1.04 -0.56
CA ILE A 19 9.24 -0.36 -0.11
C ILE A 19 10.53 -0.67 0.67
N GLY A 20 11.68 -0.18 0.19
CA GLY A 20 12.97 -0.39 0.87
C GLY A 20 13.07 0.29 2.24
N GLU A 21 12.37 1.40 2.47
CA GLU A 21 12.30 2.06 3.78
C GLU A 21 11.34 1.33 4.72
N TRP A 22 10.24 0.77 4.21
CA TRP A 22 9.37 -0.12 5.00
C TRP A 22 10.14 -1.32 5.55
N LEU A 23 10.93 -1.99 4.69
CA LEU A 23 11.77 -3.12 5.12
C LEU A 23 12.77 -2.72 6.21
N ARG A 24 13.44 -1.57 6.05
CA ARG A 24 14.36 -1.04 7.07
C ARG A 24 13.64 -0.73 8.38
N LEU A 25 12.44 -0.15 8.30
CA LEU A 25 11.63 0.16 9.47
C LEU A 25 11.23 -1.12 10.22
N PHE A 26 10.76 -2.16 9.53
CA PHE A 26 10.35 -3.41 10.16
C PHE A 26 11.51 -4.10 10.88
N ASP A 27 12.67 -4.22 10.23
CA ASP A 27 13.85 -4.79 10.89
C ASP A 27 14.25 -3.96 12.12
N GLY A 28 14.40 -2.64 11.96
CA GLY A 28 14.79 -1.74 13.05
C GLY A 28 13.80 -1.72 14.23
N THR A 29 12.54 -2.07 14.00
CA THR A 29 11.49 -2.15 15.03
C THR A 29 11.28 -3.55 15.60
N GLY A 30 12.04 -4.55 15.14
CA GLY A 30 12.01 -5.90 15.71
C GLY A 30 10.99 -6.83 15.06
N PHE A 31 10.63 -6.62 13.80
CA PHE A 31 9.73 -7.50 13.06
C PHE A 31 10.47 -8.31 11.99
N ASP A 32 10.10 -9.58 11.88
CA ASP A 32 10.39 -10.40 10.71
C ASP A 32 9.28 -10.19 9.68
N VAL A 33 9.66 -9.93 8.43
CA VAL A 33 8.72 -9.93 7.30
C VAL A 33 8.47 -11.37 6.87
N LEU A 34 7.25 -11.86 7.08
CA LEU A 34 6.83 -13.20 6.68
C LEU A 34 6.30 -13.22 5.24
N ASP A 35 5.63 -12.15 4.83
CA ASP A 35 5.02 -12.06 3.51
C ASP A 35 4.74 -10.59 3.11
N PHE A 36 4.65 -10.35 1.81
CA PHE A 36 4.28 -9.06 1.22
C PHE A 36 3.40 -9.27 -0.01
N HIS A 37 2.19 -8.70 0.01
CA HIS A 37 1.21 -8.84 -1.07
C HIS A 37 0.83 -7.49 -1.64
N GLU A 38 0.91 -7.39 -2.97
CA GLU A 38 0.39 -6.31 -3.78
C GLU A 38 -0.92 -6.78 -4.41
N LEU A 39 -2.05 -6.43 -3.78
CA LEU A 39 -3.35 -6.99 -4.14
C LEU A 39 -3.94 -6.31 -5.38
N GLN A 40 -4.50 -7.12 -6.27
CA GLN A 40 -5.30 -6.67 -7.41
C GLN A 40 -6.79 -6.92 -7.15
N ALA A 41 -7.63 -6.06 -7.72
CA ALA A 41 -9.07 -6.23 -7.66
C ALA A 41 -9.51 -7.50 -8.45
N PRO A 42 -10.50 -8.26 -7.93
CA PRO A 42 -11.06 -9.39 -8.66
C PRO A 42 -11.67 -9.00 -10.02
N GLU A 43 -11.67 -9.91 -10.99
CA GLU A 43 -12.18 -9.61 -12.34
C GLU A 43 -13.66 -9.21 -12.37
N HIS A 44 -14.49 -9.75 -11.48
CA HIS A 44 -15.91 -9.42 -11.42
C HIS A 44 -16.19 -8.04 -10.79
N TRP A 45 -15.18 -7.38 -10.21
CA TRP A 45 -15.35 -6.09 -9.57
C TRP A 45 -15.40 -4.96 -10.62
N THR A 46 -16.40 -4.08 -10.49
CA THR A 46 -16.66 -3.01 -11.46
C THR A 46 -16.77 -1.62 -10.83
N GLU A 47 -16.81 -1.53 -9.50
CA GLU A 47 -17.06 -0.28 -8.78
C GLU A 47 -15.76 0.42 -8.39
N GLU A 48 -15.78 1.75 -8.32
CA GLU A 48 -14.70 2.50 -7.69
C GLU A 48 -14.72 2.28 -6.17
N ARG A 49 -13.54 2.15 -5.56
CA ARG A 49 -13.42 2.04 -4.11
C ARG A 49 -12.18 2.77 -3.63
N PHE A 50 -12.31 3.55 -2.54
CA PHE A 50 -11.22 4.37 -2.00
C PHE A 50 -10.56 5.23 -3.08
N TRP A 51 -11.37 5.83 -3.96
CA TRP A 51 -10.92 6.66 -5.08
C TRP A 51 -10.05 5.94 -6.11
N ILE A 52 -9.97 4.60 -6.07
CA ILE A 52 -9.26 3.79 -7.05
C ILE A 52 -10.28 3.20 -8.04
N PRO A 53 -10.18 3.52 -9.35
CA PRO A 53 -11.03 2.92 -10.36
C PRO A 53 -10.82 1.40 -10.46
N ALA A 54 -11.90 0.63 -10.60
CA ALA A 54 -11.83 -0.84 -10.74
C ALA A 54 -10.86 -1.29 -11.84
N GLN A 55 -10.84 -0.59 -12.98
CA GLN A 55 -9.93 -0.93 -14.09
C GLN A 55 -8.46 -0.73 -13.75
N TRP A 56 -8.14 0.29 -12.93
CA TRP A 56 -6.79 0.51 -12.44
C TRP A 56 -6.38 -0.60 -11.49
N ALA A 57 -7.22 -0.89 -10.48
CA ALA A 57 -6.94 -1.90 -9.46
C ALA A 57 -6.79 -3.33 -10.02
N LYS A 58 -7.30 -3.61 -11.23
CA LYS A 58 -7.09 -4.89 -11.93
C LYS A 58 -5.70 -5.00 -12.58
N GLN A 59 -5.07 -3.88 -12.92
CA GLN A 59 -3.80 -3.86 -13.65
C GLN A 59 -2.62 -3.49 -12.76
N TYR A 60 -2.87 -2.69 -11.73
CA TYR A 60 -1.88 -2.15 -10.82
C TYR A 60 -2.34 -2.37 -9.38
N PRO A 61 -1.42 -2.64 -8.45
CA PRO A 61 -1.77 -2.77 -7.05
C PRO A 61 -2.31 -1.44 -6.52
N SER A 62 -3.41 -1.52 -5.79
CA SER A 62 -4.01 -0.38 -5.09
C SER A 62 -3.68 -0.37 -3.60
N GLU A 63 -3.16 -1.48 -3.07
CA GLU A 63 -2.93 -1.70 -1.65
C GLU A 63 -1.66 -2.54 -1.43
N GLN A 64 -1.01 -2.29 -0.30
CA GLN A 64 0.17 -3.02 0.16
C GLN A 64 -0.15 -3.75 1.47
N VAL A 65 -0.04 -5.08 1.49
CA VAL A 65 -0.30 -5.88 2.69
C VAL A 65 0.98 -6.54 3.17
N TRP A 66 1.37 -6.24 4.41
CA TRP A 66 2.56 -6.77 5.06
C TRP A 66 2.18 -7.77 6.14
N HIS A 67 2.67 -9.00 6.04
CA HIS A 67 2.54 -9.99 7.11
C HIS A 67 3.83 -10.01 7.93
N LEU A 68 3.74 -9.55 9.17
CA LEU A 68 4.87 -9.37 10.05
C LEU A 68 4.76 -10.26 11.29
N ARG A 69 5.89 -10.76 11.78
CA ARG A 69 6.00 -11.41 13.08
C ARG A 69 6.90 -10.60 13.99
N LYS A 70 6.43 -10.26 15.18
CA LYS A 70 7.28 -9.64 16.20
C LYS A 70 8.29 -10.67 16.71
N ARG A 71 9.57 -10.30 16.74
CA ARG A 71 10.66 -11.10 17.32
C ARG A 71 10.54 -11.21 18.84
#